data_AF-A0A252CRK7-F1
#
_entry.id   AF-A0A252CRK7-F1
#
_cell.length_a   1.000
_cell.length_b   1.000
_cell.length_c   1.000
_cell.angle_alpha   90.00
_cell.angle_beta   90.00
_cell.angle_gamma   90.00
#
_symmetry.space_group_name_H-M   'P 1'
#
loop_
_entity.id
_entity.type
_entity.pdbx_description
1 polymer ?
#
loop_
_entity_poly.entity_id
_entity_poly.type
_entity_poly.pdbx_seq_one_letter_code
_entity_poly.pdbx_strand_id
1 'polypeptide(L)'
;MSSFRSEPILWIHVAGLATLPIFLFLCLLFLSIGEPLLPVWMELFLVAAIGVFPLLWMQFRRPFYIFAILGVALKPENLTEQQRKILCLINTNFNRVLALLAAILLVGVLWQIYQVAPRVANIFGFLPQWRSLSLLLAALAFLASNLFLQIPVSVARVLVTNDTEFAAIKPLPLEKIQQDFTIVGVQVNNILPQLFQSLIGRNTSTQPPLEQNSDED
;
A
#
# COMPACT_ATOMS: atom_id res chain seq x y z
N MET A 1 -7.01 -26.76 -1.73
CA MET A 1 -6.29 -25.63 -1.11
C MET A 1 -6.68 -24.37 -1.85
N SER A 2 -7.06 -23.29 -1.16
CA SER A 2 -7.32 -22.01 -1.83
C SER A 2 -6.01 -21.45 -2.39
N SER A 3 -6.07 -20.83 -3.58
CA SER A 3 -4.90 -20.20 -4.18
C SER A 3 -4.50 -18.96 -3.37
N PHE A 4 -3.20 -18.71 -3.21
CA PHE A 4 -2.72 -17.48 -2.56
C PHE A 4 -3.12 -16.21 -3.31
N ARG A 5 -3.41 -16.31 -4.62
CA ARG A 5 -3.94 -15.19 -5.42
C ARG A 5 -5.37 -14.82 -5.04
N SER A 6 -6.10 -15.69 -4.34
CA SER A 6 -7.47 -15.42 -3.89
C SER A 6 -7.52 -14.66 -2.55
N GLU A 7 -6.37 -14.30 -1.96
CA GLU A 7 -6.30 -13.52 -0.72
C GLU A 7 -6.94 -12.13 -0.92
N PRO A 8 -8.07 -11.82 -0.23
CA PRO A 8 -8.84 -10.60 -0.50
C PRO A 8 -8.04 -9.31 -0.28
N ILE A 9 -7.14 -9.33 0.71
CA ILE A 9 -6.30 -8.18 1.05
C ILE A 9 -5.39 -7.75 -0.12
N LEU A 10 -4.94 -8.70 -0.95
CA LEU A 10 -4.14 -8.36 -2.14
C LEU A 10 -4.98 -7.55 -3.13
N TRP A 11 -6.20 -8.00 -3.39
CA TRP A 11 -7.11 -7.33 -4.31
C TRP A 11 -7.59 -5.97 -3.80
N ILE A 12 -7.77 -5.81 -2.48
CA ILE A 12 -8.09 -4.51 -1.88
C ILE A 12 -6.96 -3.50 -2.16
N HIS A 13 -5.69 -3.90 -1.98
CA HIS A 13 -4.57 -3.03 -2.30
C HIS A 13 -4.48 -2.74 -3.80
N VAL A 14 -4.65 -3.74 -4.67
CA VAL A 14 -4.67 -3.53 -6.13
C VAL A 14 -5.79 -2.56 -6.53
N ALA A 15 -6.99 -2.70 -5.96
CA ALA A 15 -8.10 -1.78 -6.20
C ALA A 15 -7.79 -0.35 -5.72
N GLY A 16 -6.96 -0.21 -4.69
CA GLY A 16 -6.44 1.08 -4.23
C GLY A 16 -5.73 1.88 -5.33
N LEU A 17 -5.16 1.23 -6.35
CA LEU A 17 -4.54 1.89 -7.50
C LEU A 17 -5.53 2.80 -8.26
N ALA A 18 -6.84 2.52 -8.21
CA ALA A 18 -7.87 3.35 -8.82
C ALA A 18 -7.94 4.76 -8.21
N THR A 19 -7.42 4.95 -6.99
CA THR A 19 -7.35 6.27 -6.33
C THR A 19 -6.18 7.13 -6.82
N LEU A 20 -5.18 6.53 -7.48
CA LEU A 20 -4.01 7.23 -8.02
C LEU A 20 -4.37 8.46 -8.87
N PRO A 21 -5.23 8.37 -9.91
CA PRO A 21 -5.58 9.53 -10.72
C PRO A 21 -6.24 10.66 -9.91
N ILE A 22 -7.00 10.32 -8.86
CA ILE A 22 -7.65 11.30 -7.98
C ILE A 22 -6.59 12.12 -7.24
N PHE A 23 -5.60 11.46 -6.63
CA PHE A 23 -4.54 12.16 -5.91
C PHE A 23 -3.59 12.94 -6.83
N LEU A 24 -3.33 12.44 -8.04
CA LEU A 24 -2.57 13.19 -9.04
C LEU A 24 -3.34 14.44 -9.51
N PHE A 25 -4.66 14.33 -9.70
CA PHE A 25 -5.49 15.47 -10.02
C PHE A 25 -5.54 16.49 -8.88
N LEU A 26 -5.64 16.05 -7.62
CA LEU A 26 -5.53 16.94 -6.46
C LEU A 26 -4.17 17.64 -6.41
N CYS A 27 -3.08 16.92 -6.69
CA CYS A 27 -1.75 17.50 -6.79
C CYS A 27 -1.69 18.61 -7.86
N LEU A 28 -2.23 18.34 -9.06
CA LEU A 28 -2.36 19.34 -10.13
C LEU A 28 -3.17 20.55 -9.68
N LEU A 29 -4.35 20.33 -9.09
CA LEU A 29 -5.23 21.38 -8.60
C LEU A 29 -4.47 22.30 -7.63
N PHE A 30 -3.82 21.73 -6.61
CA PHE A 30 -3.11 22.52 -5.62
C PHE A 30 -1.88 23.23 -6.18
N LEU A 31 -1.16 22.63 -7.13
CA LEU A 31 -0.06 23.30 -7.82
C LEU A 31 -0.53 24.46 -8.71
N SER A 32 -1.80 24.46 -9.12
CA SER A 32 -2.40 25.50 -9.96
C SER A 32 -2.93 26.70 -9.17
N ILE A 33 -2.89 26.63 -7.83
CA ILE A 33 -3.34 27.72 -6.94
C ILE A 33 -2.15 28.63 -6.61
N GLY A 34 -2.36 29.94 -6.77
CA GLY A 34 -1.41 30.97 -6.41
C GLY A 34 -0.21 31.06 -7.36
N GLU A 35 0.42 32.23 -7.35
CA GLU A 35 1.70 32.43 -8.03
C GLU A 35 2.83 31.65 -7.33
N PRO A 36 3.81 31.13 -8.07
CA PRO A 36 4.98 30.46 -7.49
C PRO A 36 5.70 31.36 -6.48
N LEU A 37 5.95 30.84 -5.28
CA LEU A 37 6.68 31.55 -4.21
C LEU A 37 8.19 31.43 -4.40
N LEU A 38 8.62 30.30 -4.94
CA LEU A 38 10.02 29.95 -5.15
C LEU A 38 10.26 29.69 -6.64
N PRO A 39 11.53 29.68 -7.08
CA PRO A 39 11.86 29.18 -8.41
C PRO A 39 11.26 27.79 -8.64
N VAL A 40 10.78 27.57 -9.86
CA VAL A 40 10.07 26.33 -10.29
C VAL A 40 10.73 25.05 -9.79
N TRP A 41 12.04 24.94 -9.96
CA TRP A 41 12.82 23.76 -9.58
C TRP A 41 12.82 23.50 -8.07
N MET A 42 12.75 24.54 -7.23
CA MET A 42 12.69 24.40 -5.77
C MET A 42 11.33 23.92 -5.30
N GLU A 43 10.22 24.44 -5.85
CA GLU A 43 8.88 23.96 -5.51
C GLU A 43 8.71 22.50 -5.93
N LEU A 44 9.14 22.15 -7.14
CA LEU A 44 9.17 20.77 -7.63
C LEU A 44 10.02 19.87 -6.73
N PHE A 45 11.22 20.31 -6.36
CA PHE A 45 12.08 19.57 -5.45
C PHE A 45 11.41 19.36 -4.08
N LEU A 46 10.73 20.38 -3.54
CA LEU A 46 10.05 20.28 -2.25
C LEU A 46 8.90 19.27 -2.30
N VAL A 47 8.05 19.35 -3.33
CA VAL A 47 6.94 18.41 -3.53
C VAL A 47 7.46 16.99 -3.75
N ALA A 48 8.51 16.82 -4.56
CA ALA A 48 9.15 15.54 -4.78
C ALA A 48 9.78 14.99 -3.49
N ALA A 49 10.53 15.81 -2.76
CA ALA A 49 11.17 15.40 -1.51
C ALA A 49 10.13 14.92 -0.51
N ILE A 50 9.08 15.70 -0.25
CA ILE A 50 8.03 15.32 0.71
C ILE A 50 7.22 14.10 0.21
N GLY A 51 6.88 14.05 -1.07
CA GLY A 51 6.03 12.98 -1.62
C GLY A 51 6.75 11.66 -1.89
N VAL A 52 8.06 11.69 -2.10
CA VAL A 52 8.85 10.51 -2.50
C VAL A 52 9.76 10.02 -1.39
N PHE A 53 10.50 10.91 -0.73
CA PHE A 53 11.55 10.51 0.20
C PHE A 53 11.04 9.67 1.37
N PRO A 54 9.95 10.04 2.09
CA PRO A 54 9.48 9.25 3.23
C PRO A 54 9.10 7.83 2.86
N LEU A 55 8.46 7.66 1.69
CA LEU A 55 8.00 6.35 1.21
C LEU A 55 9.16 5.51 0.69
N LEU A 56 10.06 6.09 -0.10
CA LEU A 56 11.25 5.37 -0.55
C LEU A 56 12.09 4.91 0.64
N TRP A 57 12.33 5.81 1.60
CA TRP A 57 13.06 5.49 2.83
C TRP A 57 12.40 4.34 3.59
N MET A 58 11.07 4.40 3.76
CA MET A 58 10.29 3.35 4.39
C MET A 58 10.46 2.02 3.63
N GLN A 59 10.26 1.99 2.30
CA GLN A 59 10.33 0.76 1.52
C GLN A 59 11.73 0.13 1.47
N PHE A 60 12.78 0.95 1.50
CA PHE A 60 14.16 0.44 1.53
C PHE A 60 14.55 -0.11 2.90
N ARG A 61 14.10 0.52 3.99
CA ARG A 61 14.45 0.10 5.35
C ARG A 61 13.56 -1.01 5.88
N ARG A 62 12.25 -0.79 5.83
CA ARG A 62 11.21 -1.69 6.36
C ARG A 62 9.94 -1.57 5.52
N PRO A 63 9.72 -2.46 4.54
CA PRO A 63 8.57 -2.34 3.66
C PRO A 63 7.24 -2.33 4.41
N PHE A 64 6.23 -1.74 3.76
CA PHE A 64 4.90 -1.62 4.34
C PHE A 64 4.29 -2.99 4.62
N TYR A 65 3.71 -3.14 5.80
CA TYR A 65 2.96 -4.34 6.18
C TYR A 65 1.60 -4.37 5.47
N ILE A 66 1.49 -5.12 4.38
CA ILE A 66 0.29 -5.14 3.54
C ILE A 66 -0.97 -5.72 4.21
N PHE A 67 -0.85 -6.42 5.34
CA PHE A 67 -2.02 -6.81 6.13
C PHE A 67 -2.49 -5.69 7.06
N ALA A 68 -2.27 -4.44 6.65
CA ALA A 68 -2.87 -3.25 7.22
C ALA A 68 -3.68 -2.49 6.15
N ILE A 69 -4.85 -2.00 6.53
CA ILE A 69 -5.74 -1.20 5.69
C ILE A 69 -6.11 0.05 6.48
N LEU A 70 -5.83 1.24 5.91
CA LEU A 70 -6.27 2.54 6.45
C LEU A 70 -6.04 2.72 7.97
N GLY A 71 -4.89 2.26 8.48
CA GLY A 71 -4.55 2.40 9.90
C GLY A 71 -5.12 1.32 10.82
N VAL A 72 -5.63 0.21 10.28
CA VAL A 72 -5.96 -1.01 11.03
C VAL A 72 -5.09 -2.15 10.51
N ALA A 73 -4.31 -2.77 11.39
CA ALA A 73 -3.35 -3.82 11.05
C ALA A 73 -3.74 -5.16 11.66
N LEU A 74 -3.56 -6.25 10.92
CA LEU A 74 -3.74 -7.60 11.44
C LEU A 74 -2.51 -7.94 12.28
N LYS A 75 -2.72 -8.41 13.50
CA LYS A 75 -1.64 -8.90 14.36
C LYS A 75 -0.80 -9.97 13.64
N PRO A 76 0.55 -9.89 13.65
CA PRO A 76 1.42 -10.88 13.02
C PRO A 76 1.14 -12.31 13.49
N GLU A 77 0.73 -12.50 14.74
CA GLU A 77 0.46 -13.79 15.36
C GLU A 77 -0.77 -14.50 14.75
N ASN A 78 -1.68 -13.73 14.14
CA ASN A 78 -2.89 -14.24 13.49
C ASN A 78 -2.69 -14.51 11.99
N LEU A 79 -1.46 -14.31 11.47
CA LEU A 79 -1.16 -14.58 10.07
C LEU A 79 -1.05 -16.08 9.80
N THR A 80 -1.68 -16.51 8.71
CA THR A 80 -1.51 -17.87 8.21
C THR A 80 -0.10 -18.07 7.63
N GLU A 81 0.33 -19.31 7.45
CA GLU A 81 1.59 -19.60 6.75
C GLU A 81 1.64 -18.99 5.35
N GLN A 82 0.54 -19.07 4.60
CA GLN A 82 0.42 -18.47 3.27
C GLN A 82 0.66 -16.96 3.30
N GLN A 83 0.07 -16.26 4.28
CA GLN A 83 0.24 -14.82 4.45
C GLN A 83 1.67 -14.44 4.84
N ARG A 84 2.34 -15.27 5.65
CA ARG A 84 3.76 -15.09 5.99
C ARG A 84 4.69 -15.33 4.79
N LYS A 85 4.35 -16.24 3.88
CA LYS A 85 5.07 -16.41 2.60
C LYS A 85 4.89 -15.20 1.68
N ILE A 86 3.70 -14.60 1.64
CA ILE A 86 3.44 -13.36 0.90
C ILE A 86 4.34 -12.22 1.40
N LEU A 87 4.47 -12.04 2.72
CA LEU A 87 5.40 -11.05 3.28
C LEU A 87 6.84 -11.30 2.86
N CYS A 88 7.27 -12.56 2.79
CA CYS A 88 8.61 -12.91 2.32
C CYS A 88 8.86 -12.40 0.89
N LEU A 89 7.92 -12.61 -0.04
CA LEU A 89 8.01 -12.03 -1.40
C LEU A 89 8.11 -10.51 -1.36
N ILE A 90 7.35 -9.89 -0.46
CA ILE A 90 7.32 -8.43 -0.32
C ILE A 90 8.67 -7.87 0.11
N ASN A 91 9.39 -8.57 0.99
CA ASN A 91 10.68 -8.14 1.55
C ASN A 91 11.90 -8.36 0.64
N THR A 92 11.71 -8.74 -0.62
CA THR A 92 12.85 -9.03 -1.52
C THR A 92 13.43 -7.76 -2.16
N ASN A 93 14.72 -7.81 -2.53
CA ASN A 93 15.41 -6.68 -3.18
C ASN A 93 14.74 -6.22 -4.48
N PHE A 94 14.12 -7.14 -5.23
CA PHE A 94 13.42 -6.77 -6.46
C PHE A 94 12.22 -5.85 -6.18
N ASN A 95 11.59 -5.92 -5.00
CA ASN A 95 10.54 -4.96 -4.64
C ASN A 95 11.09 -3.58 -4.31
N ARG A 96 12.31 -3.51 -3.75
CA ARG A 96 13.00 -2.24 -3.55
C ARG A 96 13.33 -1.58 -4.89
N VAL A 97 13.74 -2.37 -5.88
CA VAL A 97 13.94 -1.90 -7.26
C VAL A 97 12.62 -1.41 -7.87
N LEU A 98 11.52 -2.17 -7.72
CA LEU A 98 10.20 -1.74 -8.20
C LEU A 98 9.74 -0.44 -7.52
N ALA A 99 9.95 -0.29 -6.22
CA ALA A 99 9.63 0.94 -5.49
C ALA A 99 10.44 2.13 -6.02
N LEU A 100 11.72 1.93 -6.34
CA LEU A 100 12.56 2.96 -6.96
C LEU A 100 12.07 3.33 -8.37
N LEU A 101 11.75 2.34 -9.21
CA LEU A 101 11.23 2.59 -10.55
C LEU A 101 9.88 3.33 -10.51
N ALA A 102 8.99 2.95 -9.59
CA ALA A 102 7.71 3.63 -9.38
C ALA A 102 7.90 5.08 -8.93
N ALA A 103 8.86 5.33 -8.03
CA ALA A 103 9.20 6.68 -7.60
C ALA A 103 9.76 7.54 -8.75
N ILE A 104 10.67 7.00 -9.57
CA ILE A 104 11.21 7.69 -10.75
C ILE A 104 10.08 8.04 -11.73
N LEU A 105 9.20 7.08 -12.01
CA LEU A 105 8.03 7.29 -12.86
C LEU A 105 7.16 8.43 -12.33
N LEU A 106 6.86 8.44 -11.02
CA LEU A 106 6.04 9.49 -10.41
C LEU A 106 6.70 10.86 -10.42
N VAL A 107 8.01 10.95 -10.25
CA VAL A 107 8.74 12.24 -10.41
C VAL A 107 8.61 12.74 -11.85
N GLY A 108 8.68 11.84 -12.84
CA GLY A 108 8.39 12.19 -14.24
C GLY A 108 6.96 12.69 -14.45
N VAL A 109 5.97 12.07 -13.78
CA VAL A 109 4.57 12.53 -13.81
C VAL A 109 4.41 13.88 -13.13
N LEU A 110 5.06 14.11 -11.97
CA LEU A 110 5.05 15.40 -11.28
C LEU A 110 5.58 16.52 -12.16
N TRP A 111 6.65 16.24 -12.91
CA TRP A 111 7.17 17.19 -13.91
C TRP A 111 6.10 17.56 -14.93
N GLN A 112 5.39 16.57 -15.51
CA GLN A 112 4.31 16.84 -16.46
C GLN A 112 3.15 17.63 -15.82
N ILE A 113 2.75 17.28 -14.60
CA ILE A 113 1.72 17.98 -13.84
C ILE A 113 2.09 19.46 -13.67
N TYR A 114 3.33 19.75 -13.30
CA TYR A 114 3.79 21.11 -13.09
C TYR A 114 3.77 21.94 -14.37
N GLN A 115 4.10 21.34 -15.53
CA GLN A 115 4.01 22.01 -16.82
C GLN A 115 2.56 22.29 -17.26
N VAL A 116 1.61 21.51 -16.77
CA VAL A 116 0.17 21.67 -17.05
C VAL A 116 -0.49 22.64 -16.08
N ALA A 117 -0.06 22.69 -14.82
CA ALA A 117 -0.62 23.53 -13.76
C ALA A 117 -0.91 24.99 -14.17
N PRO A 118 0.03 25.75 -14.77
CA PRO A 118 -0.24 27.14 -15.14
C PRO A 118 -1.32 27.28 -16.23
N ARG A 119 -1.53 26.25 -17.07
CA ARG A 119 -2.54 26.28 -18.13
C ARG A 119 -3.96 26.17 -17.60
N VAL A 120 -4.11 25.57 -16.42
CA VAL A 120 -5.41 25.33 -15.77
C VAL A 120 -5.62 26.25 -14.56
N ALA A 121 -4.67 27.12 -14.23
CA ALA A 121 -4.75 28.05 -13.09
C ALA A 121 -6.02 28.91 -13.12
N ASN A 122 -6.44 29.39 -14.31
CA ASN A 122 -7.66 30.18 -14.48
C ASN A 122 -8.94 29.44 -14.04
N ILE A 123 -8.96 28.10 -14.11
CA ILE A 123 -10.10 27.29 -13.69
C ILE A 123 -10.28 27.35 -12.17
N PHE A 124 -9.18 27.52 -11.42
CA PHE A 124 -9.13 27.49 -9.96
C PHE A 124 -8.95 28.87 -9.32
N GLY A 125 -9.08 29.94 -10.11
CA GLY A 125 -8.89 31.32 -9.65
C GLY A 125 -9.87 31.77 -8.55
N PHE A 126 -10.98 31.06 -8.38
CA PHE A 126 -11.97 31.32 -7.32
C PHE A 126 -11.51 30.84 -5.92
N LEU A 127 -10.47 30.02 -5.82
CA LEU A 127 -9.95 29.51 -4.55
C LEU A 127 -9.03 30.52 -3.85
N PRO A 128 -8.87 30.43 -2.51
CA PRO A 128 -7.90 31.24 -1.78
C PRO A 128 -6.47 31.04 -2.31
N GLN A 129 -5.82 32.13 -2.72
CA GLN A 129 -4.51 32.12 -3.40
C GLN A 129 -3.33 31.94 -2.42
N TRP A 130 -3.48 31.06 -1.43
CA TRP A 130 -2.47 30.80 -0.40
C TRP A 130 -1.45 29.78 -0.90
N ARG A 131 -0.43 30.28 -1.62
CA ARG A 131 0.58 29.42 -2.25
C ARG A 131 1.22 28.42 -1.29
N SER A 132 1.66 28.85 -0.10
CA SER A 132 2.31 27.95 0.87
C SER A 132 1.42 26.79 1.31
N LEU A 133 0.14 27.06 1.60
CA LEU A 133 -0.81 26.03 2.00
C LEU A 133 -1.11 25.09 0.82
N SER A 134 -1.31 25.64 -0.37
CA SER A 134 -1.53 24.85 -1.58
C SER A 134 -0.33 23.95 -1.89
N LEU A 135 0.90 24.44 -1.74
CA LEU A 135 2.11 23.67 -1.99
C LEU A 135 2.25 22.50 -0.99
N LEU A 136 1.91 22.72 0.28
CA LEU A 136 1.86 21.64 1.28
C LEU A 136 0.81 20.59 0.90
N LEU A 137 -0.39 21.02 0.51
CA LEU A 137 -1.45 20.10 0.08
C LEU A 137 -1.09 19.35 -1.20
N ALA A 138 -0.40 19.99 -2.14
CA ALA A 138 0.14 19.34 -3.34
C ALA A 138 1.16 18.25 -2.97
N ALA A 139 2.05 18.53 -2.01
CA ALA A 139 3.03 17.57 -1.51
C ALA A 139 2.36 16.38 -0.81
N LEU A 140 1.32 16.61 -0.01
CA LEU A 140 0.55 15.54 0.64
C LEU A 140 -0.26 14.72 -0.36
N ALA A 141 -0.88 15.35 -1.36
CA ALA A 141 -1.57 14.65 -2.43
C ALA A 141 -0.58 13.81 -3.26
N PHE A 142 0.61 14.34 -3.54
CA PHE A 142 1.65 13.61 -4.24
C PHE A 142 2.18 12.44 -3.40
N LEU A 143 2.38 12.62 -2.09
CA LEU A 143 2.72 11.55 -1.15
C LEU A 143 1.68 10.43 -1.18
N ALA A 144 0.39 10.78 -1.13
CA ALA A 144 -0.70 9.81 -1.21
C ALA A 144 -0.70 9.07 -2.56
N SER A 145 -0.51 9.80 -3.67
CA SER A 145 -0.40 9.19 -5.00
C SER A 145 0.74 8.15 -5.06
N ASN A 146 1.88 8.47 -4.44
CA ASN A 146 3.03 7.57 -4.38
C ASN A 146 2.77 6.35 -3.50
N LEU A 147 2.08 6.50 -2.38
CA LEU A 147 1.64 5.37 -1.54
C LEU A 147 0.73 4.41 -2.33
N PHE A 148 -0.28 4.96 -3.02
CA PHE A 148 -1.25 4.21 -3.82
C PHE A 148 -0.71 3.70 -5.16
N LEU A 149 0.54 4.02 -5.53
CA LEU A 149 1.25 3.35 -6.62
C LEU A 149 2.18 2.25 -6.10
N GLN A 150 2.99 2.54 -5.09
CA GLN A 150 4.04 1.63 -4.63
C GLN A 150 3.47 0.36 -3.95
N ILE A 151 2.41 0.50 -3.15
CA ILE A 151 1.80 -0.66 -2.48
C ILE A 151 1.18 -1.61 -3.53
N PRO A 152 0.33 -1.15 -4.47
CA PRO A 152 -0.24 -2.04 -5.48
C PRO A 152 0.81 -2.69 -6.39
N VAL A 153 1.87 -1.97 -6.76
CA VAL A 153 2.98 -2.55 -7.55
C VAL A 153 3.65 -3.71 -6.80
N SER A 154 3.90 -3.55 -5.49
CA SER A 154 4.48 -4.60 -4.66
C SER A 154 3.56 -5.83 -4.56
N VAL A 155 2.24 -5.60 -4.51
CA VAL A 155 1.22 -6.65 -4.46
C VAL A 155 1.03 -7.34 -5.81
N ALA A 156 1.02 -6.57 -6.91
CA ALA A 156 0.90 -7.11 -8.26
C ALA A 156 2.02 -8.10 -8.56
N ARG A 157 3.24 -7.84 -8.06
CA ARG A 157 4.32 -8.83 -8.14
C ARG A 157 3.97 -10.16 -7.47
N VAL A 158 3.41 -10.12 -6.26
CA VAL A 158 2.99 -11.34 -5.55
C VAL A 158 1.99 -12.12 -6.41
N LEU A 159 1.02 -11.43 -7.03
CA LEU A 159 0.02 -12.08 -7.88
C LEU A 159 0.62 -12.72 -9.14
N VAL A 160 1.72 -12.18 -9.67
CA VAL A 160 2.42 -12.70 -10.86
C VAL A 160 3.44 -13.79 -10.52
N THR A 161 3.83 -13.96 -9.24
CA THR A 161 4.70 -15.07 -8.81
C THR A 161 4.09 -16.43 -9.15
N ASN A 162 4.90 -17.39 -9.60
CA ASN A 162 4.45 -18.74 -9.95
C ASN A 162 4.16 -19.60 -8.71
N ASP A 163 3.25 -20.58 -8.84
CA ASP A 163 2.86 -21.47 -7.73
C ASP A 163 4.01 -22.31 -7.20
N THR A 164 4.92 -22.74 -8.09
CA THR A 164 6.12 -23.52 -7.75
C THR A 164 7.11 -22.70 -6.94
N GLU A 165 7.36 -21.45 -7.36
CA GLU A 165 8.20 -20.50 -6.64
C GLU A 165 7.60 -20.20 -5.27
N PHE A 166 6.28 -19.95 -5.21
CA PHE A 166 5.57 -19.69 -3.96
C PHE A 166 5.59 -20.87 -2.99
N ALA A 167 5.42 -22.10 -3.49
CA ALA A 167 5.45 -23.32 -2.68
C ALA A 167 6.81 -23.51 -1.99
N ALA A 168 7.90 -23.20 -2.69
CA ALA A 168 9.28 -23.32 -2.19
C ALA A 168 9.64 -22.30 -1.11
N ILE A 169 8.89 -21.20 -0.97
CA ILE A 169 9.15 -20.16 0.03
C ILE A 169 8.84 -20.69 1.42
N LYS A 170 9.79 -20.51 2.34
CA LYS A 170 9.57 -20.78 3.77
C LYS A 170 8.80 -19.61 4.40
N PRO A 171 7.78 -19.89 5.23
CA PRO A 171 7.03 -18.83 5.90
C PRO A 171 7.95 -18.02 6.82
N LEU A 172 7.77 -16.70 6.83
CA LEU A 172 8.59 -15.80 7.62
C LEU A 172 8.34 -16.00 9.14
N PRO A 173 9.39 -16.02 9.99
CA PRO A 173 9.22 -16.08 11.45
C PRO A 173 8.47 -14.84 11.97
N LEU A 174 7.71 -15.00 13.06
CA LEU A 174 6.92 -13.91 13.64
C LEU A 174 7.81 -12.76 14.14
N GLU A 175 8.96 -13.11 14.72
CA GLU A 175 9.95 -12.18 15.25
C GLU A 175 10.52 -11.30 14.14
N LYS A 176 10.73 -11.89 12.95
CA LYS A 176 11.21 -11.18 11.77
C LYS A 176 10.17 -10.23 11.19
N ILE A 177 8.87 -10.54 11.31
CA ILE A 177 7.81 -9.67 10.80
C ILE A 177 7.81 -8.33 11.55
N GLN A 178 7.92 -8.37 12.88
CA GLN A 178 7.94 -7.14 13.68
C GLN A 178 9.23 -6.32 13.48
N GLN A 179 10.34 -6.96 13.11
CA GLN A 179 11.63 -6.31 12.89
C GLN A 179 11.80 -5.74 11.47
N ASP A 180 11.28 -6.45 10.46
CA ASP A 180 11.54 -6.16 9.05
C ASP A 180 10.44 -5.31 8.40
N PHE A 181 9.26 -5.17 9.01
CA PHE A 181 8.12 -4.45 8.41
C PHE A 181 7.70 -3.22 9.21
N THR A 182 7.18 -2.24 8.49
CA THR A 182 6.52 -1.08 9.08
C THR A 182 5.03 -1.39 9.27
N ILE A 183 4.62 -1.64 10.51
CA ILE A 183 3.22 -1.86 10.90
C ILE A 183 2.62 -0.52 11.29
N VAL A 184 1.74 0.01 10.45
CA VAL A 184 1.05 1.27 10.71
C VAL A 184 -0.40 0.97 11.12
N GLY A 185 -0.79 1.42 12.31
CA GLY A 185 -2.18 1.38 12.75
C GLY A 185 -2.45 0.57 14.01
N VAL A 186 -3.74 0.50 14.36
CA VAL A 186 -4.24 -0.27 15.51
C VAL A 186 -4.25 -1.75 15.15
N GLN A 187 -3.61 -2.57 15.99
CA GLN A 187 -3.47 -4.00 15.76
C GLN A 187 -4.70 -4.77 16.27
N VAL A 188 -5.40 -5.44 15.37
CA VAL A 188 -6.62 -6.20 15.64
C VAL A 188 -6.43 -7.68 15.32
N ASN A 189 -7.31 -8.52 15.87
CA ASN A 189 -7.27 -9.96 15.62
C ASN A 189 -7.85 -10.34 14.24
N ASN A 190 -8.76 -9.53 13.68
CA ASN A 190 -9.34 -9.72 12.37
C ASN A 190 -9.67 -8.37 11.74
N ILE A 191 -9.28 -8.15 10.48
CA ILE A 191 -9.65 -6.95 9.69
C ILE A 191 -10.96 -7.19 8.92
N LEU A 192 -11.16 -8.41 8.41
CA LEU A 192 -12.37 -8.78 7.67
C LEU A 192 -13.46 -9.26 8.64
N PRO A 193 -14.71 -8.79 8.49
CA PRO A 193 -15.83 -9.32 9.26
C PRO A 193 -15.98 -10.82 9.03
N GLN A 194 -16.34 -11.57 10.08
CA GLN A 194 -16.45 -13.03 10.06
C GLN A 194 -17.37 -13.55 8.94
N LEU A 195 -18.34 -12.74 8.52
CA LEU A 195 -19.25 -13.03 7.40
C LEU A 195 -18.53 -13.20 6.05
N PHE A 196 -17.43 -12.48 5.84
CA PHE A 196 -16.58 -12.66 4.66
C PHE A 196 -15.69 -13.91 4.80
N GLN A 197 -15.35 -14.30 6.04
CA GLN A 197 -14.57 -15.51 6.32
C GLN A 197 -15.39 -16.79 6.12
N SER A 198 -16.70 -16.76 6.42
CA SER A 198 -17.61 -17.87 6.17
C SER A 198 -17.92 -18.04 4.67
N LEU A 199 -18.07 -16.94 3.93
CA LEU A 199 -18.21 -16.96 2.46
C LEU A 199 -16.96 -17.48 1.73
N ILE A 200 -15.77 -17.27 2.28
CA ILE A 200 -14.49 -17.70 1.70
C ILE A 200 -14.07 -19.10 2.19
N GLY A 201 -14.93 -19.78 2.96
CA GLY A 201 -14.72 -21.20 3.31
C GLY A 201 -13.52 -21.41 4.24
N ARG A 202 -13.36 -20.58 5.27
CA ARG A 202 -12.50 -20.92 6.41
C ARG A 202 -13.23 -21.92 7.30
N ASN A 203 -13.30 -23.17 6.86
CA ASN A 203 -13.69 -24.28 7.73
C ASN A 203 -12.60 -24.42 8.80
N THR A 204 -12.78 -23.74 9.92
CA THR A 204 -12.17 -24.16 11.17
C THR A 204 -12.80 -25.51 11.48
N SER A 205 -12.14 -26.59 11.07
CA SER A 205 -12.48 -27.94 11.48
C SER A 205 -12.13 -28.09 12.95
N THR A 206 -12.95 -27.49 13.81
CA THR A 206 -13.07 -27.90 15.19
C THR A 206 -13.92 -29.17 15.16
N GLN A 207 -13.27 -30.32 14.96
CA GLN A 207 -13.90 -31.58 15.36
C GLN A 207 -13.93 -31.58 16.89
N PRO A 208 -15.10 -31.57 17.55
CA PRO A 208 -15.17 -32.05 18.93
C PRO A 208 -14.84 -33.56 18.94
N PRO A 209 -14.20 -34.08 19.99
CA PRO A 209 -13.95 -35.51 20.09
C PRO A 209 -15.29 -36.25 20.06
N LEU A 210 -15.37 -37.29 19.23
CA LEU A 210 -16.45 -38.27 19.28
C LEU A 210 -16.44 -38.88 20.69
N GLU A 211 -17.45 -38.54 21.50
CA GLU A 211 -17.82 -39.37 22.64
C GLU A 211 -18.23 -40.73 22.08
N GLN A 212 -17.33 -41.68 22.28
CA GLN A 212 -17.52 -43.08 22.00
C GLN A 212 -18.54 -43.60 23.02
N ASN A 213 -19.80 -43.66 22.60
CA ASN A 213 -20.84 -44.37 23.32
C ASN A 213 -20.53 -45.88 23.19
N SER A 214 -20.17 -46.51 24.30
CA SER A 214 -20.00 -47.96 24.40
C SER A 214 -20.90 -48.47 25.53
N ASP A 215 -21.95 -49.17 25.09
CA ASP A 215 -22.52 -50.41 25.63
C ASP A 215 -23.12 -50.32 27.05
N GLU A 216 -24.45 -50.41 27.20
CA GLU A 216 -25.21 -51.67 27.28
C GLU A 216 -24.53 -52.70 28.19
N ASP A 217 -24.98 -52.73 29.45
CA ASP A 217 -25.16 -53.91 30.30
C ASP A 217 -26.31 -53.64 31.29
#